data_AF-N2BZY5-F1
#
_entry.id   AF-N2BZY5-F1
#
_cell.length_a   1.000
_cell.length_b   1.000
_cell.length_c   1.000
_cell.angle_alpha   90.00
_cell.angle_beta   90.00
_cell.angle_gamma   90.00
#
_symmetry.space_group_name_H-M   'P 1'
#
loop_
_entity.id
_entity.type
_entity.pdbx_description
1 polymer ?
#
loop_
_entity_poly.entity_id
_entity_poly.type
_entity_poly.pdbx_seq_one_letter_code
_entity_poly.pdbx_strand_id
1 'polypeptide(L)'
;MLTHQGFYASSLWERPTHDDACEEAANELGKILTGQAGENLLLSGDLSRTLAQLPAAQDITGPLWVQYEPEMLTSLYQLQAACGATGLLTETAACTSNRLAELQEGLVCQELCDKAARAAYAVGPRFVIGTMSSAHIPVYDQDSPAARQVRALYTEQARALVDAQVHALFITGMTNIEDAVCAVHASRLVCSRPLICALDAEAVTSNYHKDQLSAQVKRLVDVGADAVGISNVLLSVGALFAACLDASDPVQPSVQTLAQDLVDSAQRYGIGTLMTICPDRSGCSDSQDSADEQAFLQLAQDLARANIRVIGAGKGSTAHHTAALSAGLLAL
;
A
#
# COMPACT_ATOMS: atom_id res chain seq x y z
N MET A 1 -15.64 38.82 19.36
CA MET A 1 -14.47 39.52 18.80
C MET A 1 -13.23 38.78 19.29
N LEU A 2 -12.51 38.14 18.35
CA LEU A 2 -11.04 38.00 18.23
C LEU A 2 -10.21 38.10 19.54
N THR A 3 -9.22 37.27 19.88
CA THR A 3 -8.36 36.36 19.10
C THR A 3 -7.28 35.77 20.03
N HIS A 4 -6.84 34.56 19.67
CA HIS A 4 -5.46 34.04 19.69
C HIS A 4 -4.69 33.62 20.97
N GLN A 5 -4.09 32.43 20.78
CA GLN A 5 -2.83 31.88 21.32
C GLN A 5 -2.92 31.11 22.65
N GLY A 6 -2.45 29.86 22.76
CA GLY A 6 -1.54 29.11 21.91
C GLY A 6 -1.82 27.61 21.88
N PHE A 7 -1.66 27.04 20.68
CA PHE A 7 -1.28 25.64 20.49
C PHE A 7 0.09 25.45 21.15
N TYR A 8 0.10 25.06 22.43
CA TYR A 8 1.31 24.56 23.05
C TYR A 8 1.51 23.12 22.61
N ALA A 9 2.68 22.86 22.04
CA ALA A 9 3.25 21.56 21.81
C ALA A 9 3.15 20.72 23.10
N SER A 10 2.12 19.88 23.19
CA SER A 10 2.07 18.81 24.18
C SER A 10 2.98 17.70 23.66
N SER A 11 3.98 17.33 24.47
CA SER A 11 4.88 16.18 24.34
C SER A 11 4.58 15.25 23.16
N LEU A 12 5.37 15.39 22.09
CA LEU A 12 5.42 14.54 20.87
C LEU A 12 5.64 13.02 21.14
N TRP A 13 5.62 12.60 22.39
CA TRP A 13 5.91 11.23 22.86
C TRP A 13 4.79 10.65 23.75
N GLU A 14 3.77 11.43 24.09
CA GLU A 14 2.65 11.01 24.94
C GLU A 14 1.32 11.29 24.23
N ARG A 15 1.09 10.65 23.09
CA ARG A 15 -0.31 10.44 22.66
C ARG A 15 -0.92 9.40 23.60
N PRO A 16 -2.17 9.57 24.07
CA PRO A 16 -2.82 8.55 24.86
C PRO A 16 -3.00 7.31 23.98
N THR A 17 -2.26 6.26 24.27
CA THR A 17 -2.44 4.90 23.74
C THR A 17 -3.66 4.26 24.40
N HIS A 18 -4.82 4.90 24.27
CA HIS A 18 -6.09 4.24 24.59
C HIS A 18 -6.53 3.52 23.32
N ASP A 19 -6.66 2.19 23.43
CA ASP A 19 -7.08 1.29 22.35
C ASP A 19 -8.30 1.86 21.60
N ASP A 20 -9.23 2.51 22.32
CA ASP A 20 -10.43 3.15 21.79
C ASP A 20 -10.17 4.13 20.62
N ALA A 21 -9.15 4.99 20.71
CA ALA A 21 -8.88 5.98 19.65
C ALA A 21 -8.32 5.32 18.38
N CYS A 22 -7.49 4.29 18.56
CA CYS A 22 -6.98 3.51 17.43
C CYS A 22 -8.10 2.65 16.81
N GLU A 23 -9.01 2.12 17.63
CA GLU A 23 -10.20 1.41 17.18
C GLU A 23 -11.18 2.32 16.43
N GLU A 24 -11.40 3.54 16.90
CA GLU A 24 -12.23 4.54 16.21
C GLU A 24 -11.64 4.87 14.82
N ALA A 25 -10.34 5.14 14.73
CA ALA A 25 -9.66 5.39 13.47
C ALA A 25 -9.70 4.16 12.53
N ALA A 26 -9.51 2.95 13.06
CA ALA A 26 -9.63 1.71 12.29
C ALA A 26 -11.06 1.51 11.75
N ASN A 27 -12.08 1.77 12.57
CA ASN A 27 -13.48 1.68 12.18
C ASN A 27 -13.85 2.74 11.12
N GLU A 28 -13.33 3.95 11.26
CA GLU A 28 -13.47 5.00 10.25
C GLU A 28 -12.87 4.57 8.92
N LEU A 29 -11.62 4.07 8.93
CA LEU A 29 -10.96 3.56 7.72
C LEU A 29 -11.75 2.41 7.07
N GLY A 30 -12.32 1.50 7.87
CA GLY A 30 -13.20 0.44 7.36
C GLY A 30 -14.45 0.97 6.62
N LYS A 31 -15.06 2.06 7.11
CA LYS A 31 -16.18 2.72 6.44
C LYS A 31 -15.77 3.39 5.14
N ILE A 32 -14.56 3.95 5.06
CA ILE A 32 -14.02 4.52 3.82
C ILE A 32 -13.76 3.42 2.79
N LEU A 33 -13.09 2.34 3.21
CA LEU A 33 -12.78 1.19 2.35
C LEU A 33 -14.03 0.61 1.69
N THR A 34 -15.10 0.43 2.48
CA THR A 34 -16.39 -0.13 2.01
C THR A 34 -17.29 0.89 1.30
N GLY A 35 -16.87 2.16 1.21
CA GLY A 35 -17.63 3.24 0.59
C GLY A 35 -18.78 3.80 1.44
N GLN A 36 -18.98 3.30 2.66
CA GLN A 36 -20.02 3.79 3.58
C GLN A 36 -19.80 5.26 4.00
N ALA A 37 -18.55 5.72 4.04
CA ALA A 37 -18.21 7.10 4.37
C ALA A 37 -18.46 8.09 3.20
N GLY A 38 -18.59 7.60 1.96
CA GLY A 38 -18.78 8.44 0.78
C GLY A 38 -17.57 9.29 0.37
N GLU A 39 -16.41 9.06 0.98
CA GLU A 39 -15.15 9.75 0.68
C GLU A 39 -14.13 8.80 0.04
N ASN A 40 -13.10 9.37 -0.61
CA ASN A 40 -11.96 8.62 -1.13
C ASN A 40 -10.74 8.88 -0.24
N LEU A 41 -9.87 7.88 -0.11
CA LEU A 41 -8.63 7.97 0.65
C LEU A 41 -7.43 7.99 -0.30
N LEU A 42 -6.51 8.92 -0.06
CA LEU A 42 -5.21 8.96 -0.72
C LEU A 42 -4.13 8.41 0.22
N LEU A 43 -3.44 7.37 -0.25
CA LEU A 43 -2.27 6.79 0.43
C LEU A 43 -0.99 7.51 0.02
N SER A 44 -0.01 7.52 0.93
CA SER A 44 1.35 7.97 0.61
C SER A 44 1.96 7.11 -0.49
N GLY A 45 2.80 7.73 -1.31
CA GLY A 45 3.61 7.02 -2.28
C GLY A 45 4.64 6.09 -1.61
N ASP A 46 5.04 5.06 -2.35
CA ASP A 46 6.21 4.23 -2.03
C ASP A 46 7.47 5.11 -1.96
N LEU A 47 8.19 5.06 -0.83
CA LEU A 47 9.37 5.92 -0.62
C LEU A 47 10.65 5.35 -1.23
N SER A 48 10.63 4.12 -1.77
CA SER A 48 11.84 3.41 -2.16
C SER A 48 12.64 4.14 -3.24
N ARG A 49 11.97 4.78 -4.22
CA ARG A 49 12.64 5.58 -5.26
C ARG A 49 13.34 6.80 -4.66
N THR A 50 12.64 7.55 -3.81
CA THR A 50 13.22 8.76 -3.19
C THR A 50 14.39 8.38 -2.29
N LEU A 51 14.24 7.32 -1.49
CA LEU A 51 15.31 6.80 -0.65
C LEU A 51 16.52 6.34 -1.49
N ALA A 52 16.30 5.65 -2.61
CA ALA A 52 17.37 5.20 -3.51
C ALA A 52 18.15 6.34 -4.18
N GLN A 53 17.62 7.56 -4.21
CA GLN A 53 18.28 8.75 -4.74
C GLN A 53 19.13 9.49 -3.69
N LEU A 54 18.97 9.16 -2.41
CA LEU A 54 19.75 9.79 -1.35
C LEU A 54 21.19 9.24 -1.33
N PRO A 55 22.21 10.06 -0.99
CA PRO A 55 23.59 9.59 -0.93
C PRO A 55 23.81 8.37 -0.02
N ALA A 56 23.06 8.28 1.08
CA ALA A 56 23.15 7.18 2.04
C ALA A 56 22.59 5.84 1.52
N ALA A 57 21.91 5.83 0.36
CA ALA A 57 21.37 4.60 -0.24
C ALA A 57 22.44 3.59 -0.66
N GLN A 58 23.71 4.00 -0.75
CA GLN A 58 24.84 3.09 -1.01
C GLN A 58 25.02 2.08 0.13
N ASP A 59 24.74 2.52 1.37
CA ASP A 59 24.98 1.74 2.59
C ASP A 59 23.68 1.33 3.28
N ILE A 60 22.57 2.04 3.04
CA ILE A 60 21.28 1.82 3.72
C ILE A 60 20.23 1.37 2.69
N THR A 61 19.70 0.16 2.87
CA THR A 61 18.66 -0.41 1.98
C THR A 61 17.47 -0.93 2.76
N GLY A 62 16.27 -0.77 2.18
CA GLY A 62 15.02 -1.34 2.70
C GLY A 62 14.80 -1.03 4.19
N PRO A 63 14.60 -2.06 5.05
CA PRO A 63 14.35 -1.88 6.49
C PRO A 63 15.44 -1.11 7.25
N LEU A 64 16.66 -1.00 6.71
CA LEU A 64 17.75 -0.26 7.35
C LEU A 64 17.46 1.24 7.45
N TRP A 65 16.62 1.80 6.57
CA TRP A 65 16.17 3.18 6.68
C TRP A 65 15.36 3.42 7.96
N VAL A 66 14.52 2.46 8.34
CA VAL A 66 13.78 2.51 9.61
C VAL A 66 14.74 2.42 10.79
N GLN A 67 15.76 1.56 10.69
CA GLN A 67 16.71 1.35 11.77
C GLN A 67 17.62 2.54 12.01
N TYR A 68 18.19 3.12 10.96
CA TYR A 68 19.29 4.07 11.08
C TYR A 68 18.88 5.52 10.83
N GLU A 69 17.84 5.76 10.04
CA GLU A 69 17.45 7.12 9.60
C GLU A 69 15.91 7.36 9.70
N PRO A 70 15.27 7.11 10.87
CA PRO A 70 13.82 7.30 11.03
C PRO A 70 13.37 8.77 10.89
N GLU A 71 14.25 9.74 11.17
CA GLU A 71 14.00 11.17 10.99
C GLU A 71 13.87 11.52 9.50
N MET A 72 14.65 10.84 8.64
CA MET A 72 14.53 10.99 7.19
C MET A 72 13.17 10.48 6.72
N LEU A 73 12.75 9.30 7.20
CA LEU A 73 11.41 8.77 6.90
C LEU A 73 10.31 9.74 7.34
N THR A 74 10.41 10.29 8.55
CA THR A 74 9.46 11.30 9.07
C THR A 74 9.38 12.51 8.14
N SER A 75 10.51 13.01 7.64
CA SER A 75 10.55 14.15 6.72
C SER A 75 9.92 13.81 5.35
N LEU A 76 10.14 12.60 4.84
CA LEU A 76 9.48 12.14 3.62
C LEU A 76 7.96 11.96 3.81
N TYR A 77 7.53 11.46 4.97
CA TYR A 77 6.11 11.39 5.31
C TYR A 77 5.47 12.79 5.42
N GLN A 78 6.17 13.79 5.97
CA GLN A 78 5.70 15.17 5.98
C GLN A 78 5.50 15.70 4.56
N LEU A 79 6.41 15.39 3.64
CA LEU A 79 6.27 15.73 2.24
C LEU A 79 5.03 15.04 1.60
N GLN A 80 4.85 13.74 1.85
CA GLN A 80 3.67 13.00 1.36
C GLN A 80 2.36 13.58 1.90
N ALA A 81 2.31 13.91 3.19
CA ALA A 81 1.15 14.55 3.82
C ALA A 81 0.88 15.94 3.24
N ALA A 82 1.92 16.74 2.98
CA ALA A 82 1.79 18.04 2.32
C ALA A 82 1.26 17.92 0.87
N CYS A 83 1.52 16.80 0.20
CA CYS A 83 0.94 16.46 -1.10
C CYS A 83 -0.50 15.93 -1.02
N GLY A 84 -1.07 15.79 0.18
CA GLY A 84 -2.46 15.38 0.41
C GLY A 84 -2.67 13.92 0.78
N ALA A 85 -1.62 13.14 0.98
CA ALA A 85 -1.76 11.79 1.51
C ALA A 85 -2.35 11.84 2.93
N THR A 86 -3.44 11.11 3.15
CA THR A 86 -4.15 11.05 4.43
C THR A 86 -3.89 9.75 5.18
N GLY A 87 -3.55 8.68 4.45
CA GLY A 87 -3.01 7.44 5.00
C GLY A 87 -1.53 7.28 4.68
N LEU A 88 -0.68 7.14 5.70
CA LEU A 88 0.74 6.87 5.53
C LEU A 88 1.02 5.37 5.62
N LEU A 89 1.73 4.85 4.63
CA LEU A 89 2.19 3.47 4.57
C LEU A 89 3.51 3.35 5.32
N THR A 90 3.60 2.43 6.28
CA THR A 90 4.87 2.21 6.98
C THR A 90 5.89 1.53 6.07
N GLU A 91 7.17 1.90 6.19
CA GLU A 91 8.31 1.25 5.53
C GLU A 91 8.66 -0.12 6.13
N THR A 92 7.66 -1.01 6.21
CA THR A 92 7.76 -2.34 6.85
C THR A 92 7.55 -3.49 5.89
N ALA A 93 7.37 -3.24 4.58
CA ALA A 93 7.05 -4.29 3.60
C ALA A 93 8.04 -5.48 3.61
N ALA A 94 9.29 -5.25 3.99
CA ALA A 94 10.38 -6.23 4.04
C ALA A 94 10.79 -6.66 5.47
N CYS A 95 9.92 -6.47 6.48
CA CYS A 95 10.25 -6.73 7.88
C CYS A 95 9.92 -8.14 8.39
N THR A 96 9.63 -9.11 7.52
CA THR A 96 9.54 -10.52 7.97
C THR A 96 10.91 -11.00 8.46
N SER A 97 10.95 -11.80 9.52
CA SER A 97 12.21 -12.19 10.17
C SER A 97 13.20 -12.90 9.26
N ASN A 98 12.73 -13.65 8.25
CA ASN A 98 13.60 -14.25 7.26
C ASN A 98 14.31 -13.21 6.37
N ARG A 99 13.61 -12.14 5.99
CA ARG A 99 14.17 -11.04 5.19
C ARG A 99 15.08 -10.14 6.01
N LEU A 100 14.75 -9.92 7.28
CA LEU A 100 15.62 -9.20 8.21
C LEU A 100 16.93 -9.96 8.48
N ALA A 101 16.88 -11.29 8.56
CA ALA A 101 18.07 -12.12 8.74
C ALA A 101 19.05 -12.04 7.56
N GLU A 102 18.57 -11.81 6.33
CA GLU A 102 19.41 -11.62 5.14
C GLU A 102 20.31 -10.38 5.24
N LEU A 103 19.90 -9.38 6.03
CA LEU A 103 20.67 -8.15 6.26
C LEU A 103 21.85 -8.35 7.21
N GLN A 104 21.85 -9.41 8.04
CA GLN A 104 22.91 -9.72 9.02
C GLN A 104 23.17 -8.63 10.08
N GLU A 105 22.19 -7.75 10.31
CA GLU A 105 22.28 -6.61 11.25
C GLU A 105 21.66 -6.90 12.63
N GLY A 106 21.19 -8.13 12.88
CA GLY A 106 20.56 -8.51 14.16
C GLY A 106 19.22 -7.81 14.43
N LEU A 107 18.51 -7.41 13.38
CA LEU A 107 17.26 -6.66 13.47
C LEU A 107 16.11 -7.52 13.98
N VAL A 108 15.22 -6.90 14.76
CA VAL A 108 14.03 -7.54 15.31
C VAL A 108 12.77 -6.95 14.66
N CYS A 109 11.89 -7.81 14.16
CA CYS A 109 10.66 -7.42 13.46
C CYS A 109 9.80 -6.46 14.31
N GLN A 110 9.61 -6.77 15.59
CA GLN A 110 8.82 -5.96 16.51
C GLN A 110 9.37 -4.54 16.67
N GLU A 111 10.67 -4.40 16.87
CA GLU A 111 11.32 -3.11 17.07
C GLU A 111 11.24 -2.23 15.82
N LEU A 112 11.45 -2.82 14.63
CA LEU A 112 11.33 -2.10 13.37
C LEU A 112 9.89 -1.66 13.09
N CYS A 113 8.90 -2.50 13.37
CA CYS A 113 7.49 -2.14 13.17
C CYS A 113 7.09 -0.97 14.10
N ASP A 114 7.47 -1.00 15.38
CA ASP A 114 7.23 0.10 16.32
C ASP A 114 7.91 1.39 15.83
N LYS A 115 9.19 1.30 15.44
CA LYS A 115 9.96 2.46 14.96
C LYS A 115 9.40 3.06 13.69
N ALA A 116 8.99 2.23 12.72
CA ALA A 116 8.37 2.70 11.47
C ALA A 116 7.01 3.36 11.72
N ALA A 117 6.17 2.78 12.59
CA ALA A 117 4.89 3.36 12.96
C ALA A 117 5.09 4.71 13.67
N ARG A 118 6.04 4.82 14.61
CA ARG A 118 6.37 6.09 15.28
C ARG A 118 6.80 7.18 14.29
N ALA A 119 7.64 6.85 13.31
CA ALA A 119 8.06 7.80 12.28
C ALA A 119 6.86 8.34 11.48
N ALA A 120 5.89 7.48 11.14
CA ALA A 120 4.66 7.92 10.48
C ALA A 120 3.77 8.76 11.41
N TYR A 121 3.58 8.34 12.67
CA TYR A 121 2.77 9.07 13.65
C TYR A 121 3.32 10.44 14.02
N ALA A 122 4.64 10.65 13.95
CA ALA A 122 5.28 11.94 14.22
C ALA A 122 4.79 13.06 13.28
N VAL A 123 4.22 12.72 12.13
CA VAL A 123 3.60 13.67 11.17
C VAL A 123 2.17 14.04 11.56
N GLY A 124 1.52 13.26 12.41
CA GLY A 124 0.11 13.41 12.76
C GLY A 124 -0.87 13.11 11.62
N PRO A 125 -0.70 12.03 10.82
CA PRO A 125 -1.62 11.70 9.74
C PRO A 125 -2.99 11.26 10.27
N ARG A 126 -3.99 11.21 9.39
CA ARG A 126 -5.30 10.62 9.72
C ARG A 126 -5.16 9.12 9.94
N PHE A 127 -4.42 8.42 9.05
CA PHE A 127 -4.16 6.99 9.19
C PHE A 127 -2.68 6.61 9.09
N VAL A 128 -2.27 5.63 9.90
CA VAL A 128 -1.01 4.89 9.74
C VAL A 128 -1.36 3.45 9.42
N ILE A 129 -0.83 2.94 8.31
CA ILE A 129 -1.16 1.62 7.77
C ILE A 129 0.11 0.77 7.73
N GLY A 130 0.06 -0.37 8.40
CA GLY A 130 1.15 -1.33 8.47
C GLY A 130 1.33 -2.06 7.15
N THR A 131 2.46 -1.85 6.47
CA THR A 131 2.71 -2.49 5.18
C THR A 131 3.41 -3.84 5.34
N MET A 132 2.93 -4.85 4.62
CA MET A 132 3.53 -6.17 4.52
C MET A 132 3.65 -6.56 3.03
N SER A 133 4.67 -7.33 2.68
CA SER A 133 4.83 -7.86 1.32
C SER A 133 5.40 -9.29 1.38
N SER A 134 5.65 -9.90 0.23
CA SER A 134 6.06 -11.29 0.13
C SER A 134 7.30 -11.58 1.00
N ALA A 135 7.24 -12.71 1.70
CA ALA A 135 8.36 -13.27 2.45
C ALA A 135 9.45 -13.89 1.53
N HIS A 136 9.30 -13.83 0.20
CA HIS A 136 10.22 -14.42 -0.78
C HIS A 136 10.45 -15.93 -0.63
N ILE A 137 9.50 -16.64 -0.04
CA ILE A 137 9.47 -18.11 0.01
C ILE A 137 8.32 -18.56 -0.89
N PRO A 138 8.58 -19.31 -1.98
CA PRO A 138 7.54 -19.68 -2.92
C PRO A 138 6.55 -20.67 -2.28
N VAL A 139 5.26 -20.35 -2.39
CA VAL A 139 4.16 -21.21 -1.94
C VAL A 139 3.37 -21.68 -3.15
N TYR A 140 3.24 -23.00 -3.32
CA TYR A 140 2.45 -23.60 -4.40
C TYR A 140 1.21 -24.31 -3.90
N ASP A 141 1.18 -24.65 -2.62
CA ASP A 141 0.11 -25.40 -1.98
C ASP A 141 -0.05 -24.97 -0.52
N GLN A 142 -1.30 -24.87 -0.07
CA GLN A 142 -1.69 -24.33 1.25
C GLN A 142 -1.33 -25.27 2.40
N ASP A 143 -1.13 -26.57 2.14
CA ASP A 143 -0.76 -27.57 3.15
C ASP A 143 0.75 -27.89 3.15
N SER A 144 1.52 -27.20 2.31
CA SER A 144 2.96 -27.37 2.23
C SER A 144 3.71 -26.89 3.49
N PRO A 145 4.90 -27.42 3.78
CA PRO A 145 5.78 -26.88 4.81
C PRO A 145 6.12 -25.40 4.57
N ALA A 146 6.28 -24.99 3.31
CA ALA A 146 6.51 -23.60 2.92
C ALA A 146 5.34 -22.69 3.32
N ALA A 147 4.09 -23.11 3.07
CA ALA A 147 2.90 -22.38 3.50
C ALA A 147 2.87 -22.19 5.03
N ARG A 148 3.18 -23.24 5.80
CA ARG A 148 3.25 -23.13 7.27
C ARG A 148 4.35 -22.15 7.72
N GLN A 149 5.50 -22.18 7.06
CA GLN A 149 6.61 -21.27 7.37
C GLN A 149 6.24 -19.81 7.08
N VAL A 150 5.69 -19.50 5.90
CA VAL A 150 5.31 -18.12 5.58
C VAL A 150 4.17 -17.61 6.46
N ARG A 151 3.20 -18.45 6.82
CA ARG A 151 2.15 -18.07 7.77
C ARG A 151 2.72 -17.68 9.13
N ALA A 152 3.74 -18.39 9.62
CA ALA A 152 4.40 -18.02 10.87
C ALA A 152 5.08 -16.65 10.78
N LEU A 153 5.80 -16.38 9.67
CA LEU A 153 6.45 -15.10 9.40
C LEU A 153 5.45 -13.94 9.30
N TYR A 154 4.35 -14.13 8.57
CA TYR A 154 3.29 -13.11 8.48
C TYR A 154 2.55 -12.93 9.82
N THR A 155 2.34 -13.99 10.60
CA THR A 155 1.72 -13.89 11.93
C THR A 155 2.60 -13.05 12.86
N GLU A 156 3.92 -13.26 12.83
CA GLU A 156 4.88 -12.48 13.62
C GLU A 156 4.84 -10.99 13.23
N GLN A 157 4.94 -10.69 11.93
CA GLN A 157 4.94 -9.31 11.47
C GLN A 157 3.59 -8.62 11.70
N ALA A 158 2.47 -9.31 11.48
CA ALA A 158 1.14 -8.76 11.75
C ALA A 158 0.99 -8.43 13.24
N ARG A 159 1.48 -9.29 14.15
CA ARG A 159 1.50 -9.00 15.60
C ARG A 159 2.32 -7.76 15.91
N ALA A 160 3.53 -7.69 15.38
CA ALA A 160 4.42 -6.54 15.56
C ALA A 160 3.77 -5.22 15.11
N LEU A 161 3.09 -5.20 13.96
CA LEU A 161 2.37 -4.02 13.47
C LEU A 161 1.13 -3.70 14.33
N VAL A 162 0.42 -4.73 14.79
CA VAL A 162 -0.75 -4.55 15.65
C VAL A 162 -0.36 -3.95 17.01
N ASP A 163 0.72 -4.45 17.61
CA ASP A 163 1.31 -3.93 18.84
C ASP A 163 1.83 -2.50 18.66
N ALA A 164 2.33 -2.17 17.46
CA ALA A 164 2.68 -0.81 17.04
C ALA A 164 1.46 0.10 16.76
N GLN A 165 0.24 -0.39 17.04
CA GLN A 165 -1.03 0.34 16.99
C GLN A 165 -1.42 0.89 15.61
N VAL A 166 -0.90 0.31 14.51
CA VAL A 166 -1.34 0.70 13.16
C VAL A 166 -2.85 0.51 13.00
N HIS A 167 -3.49 1.40 12.24
CA HIS A 167 -4.95 1.41 12.08
C HIS A 167 -5.45 0.34 11.12
N ALA A 168 -4.60 -0.14 10.21
CA ALA A 168 -4.89 -1.21 9.25
C ALA A 168 -3.62 -1.91 8.80
N LEU A 169 -3.78 -3.07 8.17
CA LEU A 169 -2.70 -3.80 7.52
C LEU A 169 -2.90 -3.77 5.99
N PHE A 170 -1.83 -3.46 5.27
CA PHE A 170 -1.79 -3.48 3.81
C PHE A 170 -0.77 -4.50 3.31
N ILE A 171 -1.28 -5.63 2.82
CA ILE A 171 -0.49 -6.66 2.15
C ILE A 171 -0.39 -6.29 0.68
N THR A 172 0.80 -5.96 0.20
CA THR A 172 1.01 -5.35 -1.12
C THR A 172 2.05 -6.07 -1.96
N GLY A 173 1.97 -5.91 -3.28
CA GLY A 173 2.95 -6.46 -4.23
C GLY A 173 2.94 -7.98 -4.29
N MET A 174 1.81 -8.63 -3.99
CA MET A 174 1.73 -10.09 -3.99
C MET A 174 1.65 -10.62 -5.42
N THR A 175 2.71 -11.30 -5.88
CA THR A 175 2.77 -11.88 -7.23
C THR A 175 2.15 -13.28 -7.31
N ASN A 176 1.89 -13.90 -6.15
CA ASN A 176 1.35 -15.24 -6.04
C ASN A 176 0.14 -15.26 -5.10
N ILE A 177 -0.99 -15.77 -5.61
CA ILE A 177 -2.23 -15.88 -4.85
C ILE A 177 -2.12 -16.83 -3.65
N GLU A 178 -1.32 -17.90 -3.74
CA GLU A 178 -1.14 -18.83 -2.61
C GLU A 178 -0.41 -18.17 -1.44
N ASP A 179 0.57 -17.32 -1.73
CA ASP A 179 1.31 -16.53 -0.75
C ASP A 179 0.41 -15.42 -0.16
N ALA A 180 -0.36 -14.74 -1.01
CA ALA A 180 -1.35 -13.74 -0.59
C ALA A 180 -2.40 -14.31 0.38
N VAL A 181 -2.93 -15.50 0.07
CA VAL A 181 -3.87 -16.22 0.95
C VAL A 181 -3.23 -16.54 2.30
N CYS A 182 -1.96 -16.96 2.31
CA CYS A 182 -1.23 -17.19 3.56
C CYS A 182 -1.08 -15.90 4.38
N ALA A 183 -0.73 -14.78 3.75
CA ALA A 183 -0.55 -13.49 4.41
C ALA A 183 -1.86 -12.97 5.01
N VAL A 184 -2.97 -13.02 4.26
CA VAL A 184 -4.28 -12.56 4.74
C VAL A 184 -4.76 -13.44 5.88
N HIS A 185 -4.73 -14.76 5.71
CA HIS A 185 -5.15 -15.71 6.74
C HIS A 185 -4.34 -15.54 8.03
N ALA A 186 -3.00 -15.45 7.92
CA ALA A 186 -2.12 -15.24 9.08
C ALA A 186 -2.41 -13.93 9.81
N SER A 187 -2.62 -12.84 9.07
CA SER A 187 -2.92 -11.52 9.64
C SER A 187 -4.28 -11.50 10.33
N ARG A 188 -5.30 -12.16 9.74
CA ARG A 188 -6.64 -12.22 10.32
C ARG A 188 -6.71 -13.03 11.62
N LEU A 189 -5.82 -14.00 11.82
CA LEU A 189 -5.69 -14.73 13.08
C LEU A 189 -5.16 -13.85 14.23
N VAL A 190 -4.57 -12.70 13.92
CA VAL A 190 -3.95 -11.80 14.89
C VAL A 190 -4.86 -10.65 15.29
N CYS A 191 -5.61 -10.07 14.35
CA CYS A 191 -6.43 -8.89 14.63
C CYS A 191 -7.70 -8.78 13.77
N SER A 192 -8.66 -8.00 14.28
CA SER A 192 -9.89 -7.58 13.60
C SER A 192 -9.77 -6.24 12.86
N ARG A 193 -8.57 -5.64 12.81
CA ARG A 193 -8.35 -4.37 12.10
C ARG A 193 -8.57 -4.52 10.58
N PRO A 194 -8.88 -3.44 9.86
CA PRO A 194 -9.00 -3.47 8.41
C PRO A 194 -7.78 -4.13 7.74
N LEU A 195 -8.03 -5.12 6.91
CA LEU A 195 -7.01 -5.89 6.21
C LEU A 195 -7.21 -5.76 4.70
N ILE A 196 -6.25 -5.09 4.06
CA ILE A 196 -6.27 -4.83 2.62
C ILE A 196 -5.22 -5.73 1.97
N CYS A 197 -5.60 -6.45 0.91
CA CYS A 197 -4.67 -7.27 0.15
C CYS A 197 -4.67 -6.87 -1.33
N ALA A 198 -3.53 -6.43 -1.84
CA ALA A 198 -3.33 -6.10 -3.24
C ALA A 198 -2.38 -7.07 -3.94
N LEU A 199 -2.84 -7.62 -5.06
CA LEU A 199 -2.01 -8.39 -5.98
C LEU A 199 -1.15 -7.43 -6.81
N ASP A 200 0.03 -7.87 -7.23
CA ASP A 200 0.87 -7.07 -8.13
C ASP A 200 0.25 -7.04 -9.54
N ALA A 201 0.24 -5.87 -10.17
CA ALA A 201 -0.32 -5.67 -11.50
C ALA A 201 0.30 -6.61 -12.54
N GLU A 202 1.62 -6.85 -12.50
CA GLU A 202 2.30 -7.75 -13.43
C GLU A 202 1.74 -9.18 -13.33
N ALA A 203 1.49 -9.65 -12.11
CA ALA A 203 0.92 -10.98 -11.88
C ALA A 203 -0.55 -11.08 -12.33
N VAL A 204 -1.31 -9.99 -12.24
CA VAL A 204 -2.71 -9.95 -12.68
C VAL A 204 -2.83 -9.82 -14.20
N THR A 205 -1.98 -9.01 -14.84
CA THR A 205 -2.14 -8.67 -16.27
C THR A 205 -1.40 -9.61 -17.21
N SER A 206 -0.35 -10.31 -16.76
CA SER A 206 0.45 -11.23 -17.59
C SER A 206 -0.38 -12.32 -18.28
N ASN A 207 -1.44 -12.81 -17.64
CA ASN A 207 -2.42 -13.74 -18.23
C ASN A 207 -3.84 -13.33 -17.83
N TYR A 208 -4.24 -12.11 -18.22
CA TYR A 208 -5.47 -11.52 -17.74
C TYR A 208 -6.74 -12.24 -18.20
N HIS A 209 -7.57 -12.65 -17.23
CA HIS A 209 -8.94 -13.08 -17.45
C HIS A 209 -9.84 -12.57 -16.31
N LYS A 210 -10.98 -11.96 -16.65
CA LYS A 210 -11.95 -11.44 -15.65
C LYS A 210 -12.37 -12.51 -14.64
N ASP A 211 -12.61 -13.73 -15.09
CA ASP A 211 -13.02 -14.84 -14.22
C ASP A 211 -11.90 -15.26 -13.25
N GLN A 212 -10.64 -15.19 -13.69
CA GLN A 212 -9.48 -15.47 -12.84
C GLN A 212 -9.32 -14.39 -11.76
N LEU A 213 -9.44 -13.11 -12.12
CA LEU A 213 -9.42 -12.01 -11.14
C LEU A 213 -10.56 -12.19 -10.12
N SER A 214 -11.78 -12.47 -10.59
CA SER A 214 -12.92 -12.71 -9.70
C SER A 214 -12.69 -13.91 -8.77
N ALA A 215 -12.04 -14.98 -9.25
CA ALA A 215 -11.70 -16.14 -8.43
C ALA A 215 -10.63 -15.81 -7.39
N GLN A 216 -9.60 -15.04 -7.76
CA GLN A 216 -8.56 -14.58 -6.83
C GLN A 216 -9.15 -13.67 -5.74
N VAL A 217 -10.02 -12.72 -6.10
CA VAL A 217 -10.75 -11.87 -5.15
C VAL A 217 -11.56 -12.72 -4.17
N LYS A 218 -12.31 -13.71 -4.67
CA LYS A 218 -13.08 -14.63 -3.81
C LYS A 218 -12.17 -15.31 -2.78
N ARG A 219 -11.02 -15.82 -3.22
CA ARG A 219 -10.09 -16.52 -2.33
C ARG A 219 -9.55 -15.63 -1.21
N LEU A 220 -9.26 -14.36 -1.50
CA LEU A 220 -8.82 -13.40 -0.48
C LEU A 220 -9.95 -13.05 0.51
N VAL A 221 -11.18 -12.91 0.01
CA VAL A 221 -12.38 -12.72 0.85
C VAL A 221 -12.60 -13.91 1.77
N ASP A 222 -12.54 -15.14 1.24
CA ASP A 222 -12.80 -16.37 2.00
C ASP A 222 -11.86 -16.51 3.22
N VAL A 223 -10.64 -15.96 3.15
CA VAL A 223 -9.68 -15.96 4.25
C VAL A 223 -9.65 -14.68 5.09
N GLY A 224 -10.54 -13.72 4.79
CA GLY A 224 -10.84 -12.59 5.67
C GLY A 224 -10.23 -11.25 5.27
N ALA A 225 -10.00 -10.98 3.98
CA ALA A 225 -9.69 -9.63 3.51
C ALA A 225 -10.94 -8.73 3.55
N ASP A 226 -10.80 -7.50 4.07
CA ASP A 226 -11.88 -6.49 4.10
C ASP A 226 -11.88 -5.61 2.84
N ALA A 227 -10.74 -5.58 2.14
CA ALA A 227 -10.60 -4.93 0.86
C ALA A 227 -9.57 -5.65 0.00
N VAL A 228 -9.77 -5.61 -1.31
CA VAL A 228 -8.88 -6.18 -2.32
C VAL A 228 -8.38 -5.09 -3.26
N GLY A 229 -7.19 -5.29 -3.81
CA GLY A 229 -6.62 -4.29 -4.70
C GLY A 229 -5.66 -4.84 -5.73
N ILE A 230 -5.18 -3.92 -6.55
CA ILE A 230 -4.09 -4.16 -7.48
C ILE A 230 -3.02 -3.08 -7.24
N SER A 231 -1.84 -3.54 -6.87
CA SER A 231 -0.67 -2.71 -6.61
C SER A 231 0.20 -2.59 -7.86
N ASN A 232 0.99 -1.54 -7.92
CA ASN A 232 1.94 -1.27 -9.00
C ASN A 232 1.35 -1.21 -10.43
N VAL A 233 0.14 -0.68 -10.58
CA VAL A 233 -0.51 -0.51 -11.89
C VAL A 233 0.22 0.57 -12.68
N LEU A 234 0.85 0.24 -13.80
CA LEU A 234 1.53 1.23 -14.65
C LEU A 234 0.49 2.16 -15.32
N LEU A 235 0.86 3.42 -15.55
CA LEU A 235 0.03 4.35 -16.33
C LEU A 235 -0.30 3.80 -17.73
N SER A 236 0.69 3.21 -18.40
CA SER A 236 0.59 2.66 -19.75
C SER A 236 0.06 1.22 -19.82
N VAL A 237 -0.61 0.68 -18.80
CA VAL A 237 -1.30 -0.62 -18.98
C VAL A 237 -2.34 -0.44 -20.10
N GLY A 238 -1.99 -0.93 -21.30
CA GLY A 238 -2.64 -0.68 -22.60
C GLY A 238 -1.74 -0.12 -23.71
N ALA A 239 -0.72 0.70 -23.40
CA ALA A 239 0.14 1.38 -24.38
C ALA A 239 1.55 0.77 -24.52
N LEU A 240 2.10 0.13 -23.47
CA LEU A 240 3.48 -0.40 -23.47
C LEU A 240 3.68 -1.60 -24.44
N PHE A 241 2.61 -2.22 -24.94
CA PHE A 241 2.68 -3.40 -25.81
C PHE A 241 2.19 -3.19 -27.25
N ALA A 242 1.55 -2.07 -27.56
CA ALA A 242 1.17 -1.76 -28.95
C ALA A 242 2.39 -1.58 -29.88
N ALA A 243 3.58 -1.35 -29.32
CA ALA A 243 4.81 -1.12 -30.06
C ALA A 243 5.74 -2.35 -30.22
N CYS A 244 5.49 -3.47 -29.51
CA CYS A 244 6.49 -4.54 -29.40
C CYS A 244 6.02 -5.98 -29.67
N LEU A 245 4.76 -6.25 -30.03
CA LEU A 245 4.32 -7.64 -30.28
C LEU A 245 3.53 -7.81 -31.58
N ASP A 246 3.81 -8.93 -32.25
CA ASP A 246 2.98 -9.50 -33.32
C ASP A 246 1.54 -9.70 -32.84
N ALA A 247 0.57 -9.69 -33.76
CA ALA A 247 -0.87 -9.67 -33.53
C ALA A 247 -1.49 -10.90 -32.81
N SER A 248 -0.67 -11.70 -32.12
CA SER A 248 -1.05 -12.95 -31.44
C SER A 248 -0.91 -12.94 -29.92
N ASP A 249 -0.37 -11.88 -29.31
CA ASP A 249 -0.28 -11.79 -27.84
C ASP A 249 -1.57 -11.24 -27.21
N PRO A 250 -1.93 -11.71 -26.00
CA PRO A 250 -3.15 -11.30 -25.31
C PRO A 250 -3.12 -9.80 -25.02
N VAL A 251 -4.12 -9.08 -25.53
CA VAL A 251 -4.32 -7.65 -25.28
C VAL A 251 -4.46 -7.42 -23.77
N GLN A 252 -3.50 -6.73 -23.17
CA GLN A 252 -3.58 -6.36 -21.75
C GLN A 252 -4.75 -5.41 -21.50
N PRO A 253 -5.49 -5.56 -20.39
CA PRO A 253 -6.65 -4.70 -20.09
C PRO A 253 -6.20 -3.27 -19.84
N SER A 254 -6.97 -2.27 -20.28
CA SER A 254 -6.72 -0.89 -19.84
C SER A 254 -6.90 -0.77 -18.32
N VAL A 255 -6.29 0.25 -17.71
CA VAL A 255 -6.47 0.53 -16.27
C VAL A 255 -7.95 0.68 -15.90
N GLN A 256 -8.77 1.31 -16.74
CA GLN A 256 -10.21 1.45 -16.50
C GLN A 256 -10.93 0.11 -16.54
N THR A 257 -10.56 -0.77 -17.47
CA THR A 257 -11.15 -2.13 -17.55
C THR A 257 -10.80 -2.93 -16.30
N LEU A 258 -9.53 -2.86 -15.90
CA LEU A 258 -9.03 -3.54 -14.71
C LEU A 258 -9.71 -3.03 -13.43
N ALA A 259 -9.90 -1.71 -13.31
CA ALA A 259 -10.61 -1.08 -12.19
C ALA A 259 -12.07 -1.54 -12.13
N GLN A 260 -12.77 -1.54 -13.26
CA GLN A 260 -14.16 -1.97 -13.33
C GLN A 260 -14.31 -3.44 -12.95
N ASP A 261 -13.45 -4.32 -13.47
CA ASP A 261 -13.52 -5.76 -13.18
C ASP A 261 -13.16 -6.08 -11.72
N LEU A 262 -12.24 -5.33 -11.12
CA LEU A 262 -11.94 -5.40 -9.69
C LEU A 262 -13.15 -4.97 -8.85
N VAL A 263 -13.80 -3.86 -9.21
CA VAL A 263 -14.97 -3.32 -8.51
C VAL A 263 -16.17 -4.26 -8.62
N ASP A 264 -16.46 -4.77 -9.82
CA ASP A 264 -17.51 -5.77 -10.04
C ASP A 264 -17.29 -7.01 -9.16
N SER A 265 -16.04 -7.43 -9.00
CA SER A 265 -15.67 -8.59 -8.18
C SER A 265 -15.81 -8.30 -6.69
N ALA A 266 -15.34 -7.14 -6.21
CA ALA A 266 -15.40 -6.73 -4.82
C ALA A 266 -16.85 -6.48 -4.34
N GLN A 267 -17.67 -5.84 -5.17
CA GLN A 267 -19.08 -5.53 -4.86
C GLN A 267 -19.91 -6.79 -4.57
N ARG A 268 -19.61 -7.92 -5.22
CA ARG A 268 -20.30 -9.21 -4.96
C ARG A 268 -20.18 -9.66 -3.51
N TYR A 269 -19.12 -9.25 -2.82
CA TYR A 269 -18.82 -9.60 -1.44
C TYR A 269 -18.96 -8.42 -0.47
N GLY A 270 -19.30 -7.22 -0.96
CA GLY A 270 -19.45 -6.03 -0.12
C GLY A 270 -18.14 -5.55 0.52
N ILE A 271 -16.99 -5.83 -0.11
CA ILE A 271 -15.67 -5.45 0.39
C ILE A 271 -15.10 -4.23 -0.34
N GLY A 272 -14.08 -3.60 0.23
CA GLY A 272 -13.44 -2.41 -0.32
C GLY A 272 -12.50 -2.68 -1.50
N THR A 273 -12.13 -1.59 -2.19
CA THR A 273 -11.24 -1.61 -3.35
C THR A 273 -10.07 -0.64 -3.20
N LEU A 274 -8.89 -1.08 -3.66
CA LEU A 274 -7.67 -0.27 -3.65
C LEU A 274 -6.89 -0.40 -4.96
N MET A 275 -6.32 0.70 -5.44
CA MET A 275 -5.30 0.65 -6.50
C MET A 275 -4.12 1.58 -6.19
N THR A 276 -2.90 1.12 -6.47
CA THR A 276 -1.72 2.00 -6.48
C THR A 276 -1.17 2.14 -7.90
N ILE A 277 -0.89 3.37 -8.32
CA ILE A 277 -0.47 3.69 -9.69
C ILE A 277 1.02 4.00 -9.72
N CYS A 278 1.75 3.34 -10.61
CA CYS A 278 3.15 3.63 -10.90
C CYS A 278 3.29 4.50 -12.15
N PRO A 279 4.26 5.43 -12.17
CA PRO A 279 4.64 6.08 -13.41
C PRO A 279 5.21 5.05 -14.38
N ASP A 280 5.16 5.38 -15.67
CA ASP A 280 5.80 4.54 -16.67
C ASP A 280 7.31 4.55 -16.46
N ARG A 281 7.96 3.41 -16.70
CA ARG A 281 9.42 3.35 -16.64
C ARG A 281 9.98 4.27 -17.73
N SER A 282 10.44 5.46 -17.37
CA SER A 282 11.16 6.31 -18.29
C SER A 282 12.40 6.92 -17.63
N GLY A 283 13.48 6.97 -18.41
CA GLY A 283 14.75 7.55 -18.01
C GLY A 283 14.67 9.05 -17.76
N CYS A 284 15.73 9.58 -17.15
CA CYS A 284 15.89 10.92 -16.60
C CYS A 284 15.58 12.12 -17.53
N SER A 285 14.31 12.41 -17.85
CA SER A 285 13.96 13.68 -18.52
C SER A 285 12.74 14.39 -17.89
N ASP A 286 12.95 15.65 -17.47
CA ASP A 286 11.97 16.49 -16.77
C ASP A 286 10.68 16.75 -17.59
N SER A 287 10.71 16.62 -18.91
CA SER A 287 9.52 16.81 -19.75
C SER A 287 8.53 15.64 -19.67
N GLN A 288 9.00 14.43 -19.33
CA GLN A 288 8.14 13.25 -19.17
C GLN A 288 7.39 13.29 -17.83
N ASP A 289 8.02 13.79 -16.76
CA ASP A 289 7.40 13.89 -15.44
C ASP A 289 6.12 14.76 -15.47
N SER A 290 6.09 15.85 -16.25
CA SER A 290 4.90 16.71 -16.37
C SER A 290 3.71 16.07 -17.10
N ALA A 291 3.98 15.21 -18.09
CA ALA A 291 2.94 14.48 -18.81
C ALA A 291 2.37 13.34 -17.94
N ASP A 292 3.25 12.70 -17.17
CA ASP A 292 2.86 11.69 -16.18
C ASP A 292 1.97 12.32 -15.09
N GLU A 293 2.30 13.49 -14.55
CA GLU A 293 1.45 14.19 -13.57
C GLU A 293 0.01 14.43 -14.09
N GLN A 294 -0.14 14.91 -15.32
CA GLN A 294 -1.47 15.13 -15.90
C GLN A 294 -2.23 13.80 -16.10
N ALA A 295 -1.53 12.73 -16.46
CA ALA A 295 -2.10 11.40 -16.56
C ALA A 295 -2.55 10.85 -15.19
N PHE A 296 -1.75 11.04 -14.14
CA PHE A 296 -2.11 10.67 -12.76
C PHE A 296 -3.37 11.42 -12.29
N LEU A 297 -3.48 12.71 -12.59
CA LEU A 297 -4.66 13.51 -12.24
C LEU A 297 -5.92 12.96 -12.91
N GLN A 298 -5.87 12.72 -14.22
CA GLN A 298 -7.02 12.18 -14.96
C GLN A 298 -7.38 10.78 -14.46
N LEU A 299 -6.37 9.94 -14.22
CA LEU A 299 -6.58 8.58 -13.77
C LEU A 299 -7.20 8.53 -12.37
N ALA A 300 -6.79 9.41 -11.45
CA ALA A 300 -7.42 9.51 -10.13
C ALA A 300 -8.93 9.77 -10.23
N GLN A 301 -9.35 10.65 -11.15
CA GLN A 301 -10.77 10.92 -11.40
C GLN A 301 -11.49 9.69 -11.95
N ASP A 302 -10.88 9.01 -12.92
CA ASP A 302 -11.47 7.83 -13.56
C ASP A 302 -11.62 6.68 -12.56
N LEU A 303 -10.60 6.42 -11.73
CA LEU A 303 -10.64 5.39 -10.69
C LEU A 303 -11.70 5.69 -9.64
N ALA A 304 -11.79 6.94 -9.17
CA ALA A 304 -12.80 7.34 -8.20
C ALA A 304 -14.22 7.22 -8.77
N ARG A 305 -14.44 7.59 -10.04
CA ARG A 305 -15.73 7.39 -10.74
C ARG A 305 -16.05 5.90 -10.92
N ALA A 306 -15.04 5.07 -11.13
CA ALA A 306 -15.18 3.62 -11.17
C ALA A 306 -15.42 2.99 -9.78
N ASN A 307 -15.53 3.79 -8.71
CA ASN A 307 -15.75 3.33 -7.32
C ASN A 307 -14.52 2.62 -6.70
N ILE A 308 -13.30 2.99 -7.13
CA ILE A 308 -12.07 2.71 -6.38
C ILE A 308 -11.96 3.74 -5.26
N ARG A 309 -12.03 3.29 -4.01
CA ARG A 309 -12.10 4.18 -2.83
C ARG A 309 -10.76 4.55 -2.24
N VAL A 310 -9.78 3.67 -2.36
CA VAL A 310 -8.43 3.93 -1.87
C VAL A 310 -7.46 3.93 -3.04
N ILE A 311 -6.81 5.07 -3.23
CA ILE A 311 -5.87 5.28 -4.33
C ILE A 311 -4.52 5.66 -3.72
N GLY A 312 -3.43 5.20 -4.31
CA GLY A 312 -2.08 5.55 -3.86
C GLY A 312 -1.10 5.64 -5.02
N ALA A 313 0.07 6.20 -4.74
CA ALA A 313 1.19 6.17 -5.67
C ALA A 313 2.04 4.91 -5.39
N GLY A 314 2.33 4.12 -6.43
CA GLY A 314 3.04 2.85 -6.33
C GLY A 314 4.56 3.01 -6.43
N LYS A 315 5.25 1.89 -6.66
CA LYS A 315 6.71 1.85 -6.85
C LYS A 315 7.17 2.84 -7.93
N GLY A 316 8.21 3.60 -7.61
CA GLY A 316 8.79 4.54 -8.56
C GLY A 316 8.08 5.89 -8.62
N SER A 317 7.00 6.10 -7.86
CA SER A 317 6.37 7.41 -7.74
C SER A 317 7.22 8.38 -6.92
N THR A 318 6.88 9.67 -7.05
CA THR A 318 7.48 10.78 -6.28
C THR A 318 6.37 11.53 -5.55
N ALA A 319 6.74 12.52 -4.72
CA ALA A 319 5.77 13.40 -4.07
C ALA A 319 4.86 14.13 -5.08
N HIS A 320 5.40 14.51 -6.25
CA HIS A 320 4.64 15.13 -7.34
C HIS A 320 3.49 14.25 -7.85
N HIS A 321 3.73 12.96 -8.03
CA HIS A 321 2.69 12.00 -8.41
C HIS A 321 1.57 11.91 -7.36
N THR A 322 1.94 11.93 -6.07
CA THR A 322 0.96 11.94 -4.98
C THR A 322 0.13 13.22 -4.98
N ALA A 323 0.77 14.37 -5.23
CA ALA A 323 0.08 15.65 -5.37
C ALA A 323 -0.88 15.67 -6.58
N ALA A 324 -0.49 15.05 -7.71
CA ALA A 324 -1.35 14.92 -8.88
C ALA A 324 -2.59 14.05 -8.61
N LEU A 325 -2.44 12.92 -7.90
CA LEU A 325 -3.57 12.10 -7.46
C LEU A 325 -4.51 12.89 -6.54
N SER A 326 -3.93 13.62 -5.58
CA SER A 326 -4.67 14.48 -4.66
C SER A 326 -5.50 15.52 -5.38
N ALA A 327 -4.88 16.25 -6.33
CA ALA A 327 -5.56 17.24 -7.15
C ALA A 327 -6.70 16.63 -7.98
N GLY A 328 -6.50 15.41 -8.51
CA GLY A 328 -7.53 14.69 -9.24
C GLY A 328 -8.74 14.32 -8.36
N LEU A 329 -8.51 13.87 -7.13
CA LEU A 329 -9.57 13.51 -6.19
C LEU A 329 -10.34 14.72 -5.66
N LEU A 330 -9.66 15.85 -5.43
CA LEU A 330 -10.29 17.09 -4.98
C LEU A 330 -11.13 17.78 -6.06
N ALA A 331 -10.98 17.39 -7.33
CA ALA A 331 -11.70 17.96 -8.45
C ALA A 331 -13.06 17.27 -8.75
N LEU A 332 -13.47 16.29 -7.94
CA LEU A 332 -14.74 15.54 -8.06
C LEU A 332 -15.84 16.11 -7.15
#